data_AF-D1CSQ9-F1
#
_entry.id   AF-D1CSQ9-F1
#
_cell.length_a   1.000
_cell.length_b   1.000
_cell.length_c   1.000
_cell.angle_alpha   90.00
_cell.angle_beta   90.00
_cell.angle_gamma   90.00
#
_symmetry.space_group_name_H-M   'P 1'
#
loop_
_entity.id
_entity.type
_entity.pdbx_description
1 polymer ?
#
loop_
_entity_poly.entity_id
_entity_poly.type
_entity_poly.pdbx_seq_one_letter_code
_entity_poly.pdbx_strand_id
1 'polypeptide(L)' 'GPGAAPALVQVHLLNVSELEQDYPEMGQRELQWFSPEEAACAVDEPELKRLLRGIRKLYKKA' A
#
# COMPACT_ATOMS: atom_id res chain seq x y z
N GLY A 1 12.92 -5.57 12.95
CA GLY A 1 13.57 -6.51 13.90
C GLY A 1 14.98 -6.82 13.44
N PRO A 2 15.89 -7.31 14.31
CA PRO A 2 17.33 -7.45 14.04
C PRO A 2 17.71 -8.53 12.99
N GLY A 3 16.79 -8.91 12.10
CA GLY A 3 17.01 -9.84 10.99
C GLY A 3 16.35 -9.42 9.66
N ALA A 4 15.80 -8.21 9.56
CA ALA A 4 15.31 -7.70 8.29
C ALA A 4 16.49 -7.15 7.47
N ALA A 5 16.87 -7.84 6.39
CA ALA A 5 17.80 -7.29 5.42
C ALA A 5 17.18 -6.07 4.74
N PRO A 6 17.95 -5.01 4.44
CA PRO A 6 17.43 -3.86 3.72
C PRO A 6 16.91 -4.31 2.36
N ALA A 7 15.67 -3.95 2.05
CA ALA A 7 15.03 -4.23 0.78
C ALA A 7 14.84 -2.91 0.01
N LEU A 8 15.34 -2.88 -1.23
CA LEU A 8 15.00 -1.82 -2.16
C LEU A 8 13.69 -2.19 -2.86
N VAL A 9 12.68 -1.33 -2.75
CA VAL A 9 11.36 -1.57 -3.34
C VAL A 9 10.92 -0.37 -4.18
N GLN A 10 10.11 -0.64 -5.20
CA GLN A 10 9.45 0.38 -6.00
C GLN A 10 7.95 0.37 -5.71
N VAL A 11 7.35 1.55 -5.58
CA VAL A 11 5.92 1.72 -5.31
C VAL A 11 5.28 2.39 -6.53
N HIS A 12 4.28 1.73 -7.11
CA HIS A 12 3.54 2.23 -8.26
C HIS A 12 2.07 2.41 -7.89
N LEU A 13 1.47 3.52 -8.31
CA LEU A 13 0.03 3.72 -8.15
C LEU A 13 -0.73 2.92 -9.21
N LEU A 14 -1.78 2.23 -8.77
CA LEU A 14 -2.70 1.51 -9.62
C LEU A 14 -4.13 2.00 -9.36
N ASN A 15 -4.86 2.31 -10.42
CA ASN A 15 -6.30 2.57 -10.32
C ASN A 15 -7.03 1.24 -10.49
N VAL A 16 -7.57 0.71 -9.38
CA VAL A 16 -8.26 -0.58 -9.37
C VAL A 16 -9.73 -0.38 -9.71
N SER A 17 -10.21 -1.08 -10.74
CA SER A 17 -11.63 -1.09 -11.14
C SER A 17 -12.41 -2.23 -10.50
N GLU A 18 -11.81 -3.40 -10.38
CA GLU A 18 -12.41 -4.62 -9.85
C GLU A 18 -11.35 -5.54 -9.21
N LEU A 19 -11.79 -6.46 -8.36
CA LEU A 19 -10.97 -7.47 -7.73
C LEU A 19 -11.63 -8.85 -7.93
N GLU A 20 -10.86 -9.81 -8.44
CA GLU A 20 -11.32 -11.18 -8.61
C GLU A 20 -11.54 -11.84 -7.25
N GLN A 21 -12.62 -12.61 -7.10
CA GLN A 21 -12.97 -13.24 -5.82
C GLN A 21 -12.48 -14.70 -5.71
N ASP A 22 -11.97 -15.27 -6.80
CA ASP A 22 -11.44 -16.64 -6.83
C ASP A 22 -10.03 -16.64 -7.44
N TYR A 23 -9.01 -16.71 -6.58
CA TYR A 23 -7.61 -16.81 -6.98
C TYR A 23 -6.81 -17.62 -5.95
N PRO A 24 -5.70 -18.28 -6.34
CA PRO A 24 -5.02 -19.27 -5.49
C PRO A 24 -4.56 -18.74 -4.12
N GLU A 25 -4.26 -17.45 -4.03
CA GLU A 25 -3.73 -16.79 -2.83
C GLU A 25 -4.79 -16.06 -1.98
N MET A 26 -6.08 -16.12 -2.32
CA MET A 26 -7.13 -15.26 -1.72
C MET A 26 -7.26 -15.36 -0.19
N GLY A 27 -6.90 -16.51 0.39
CA GLY A 27 -6.91 -16.72 1.84
C GLY A 27 -5.59 -16.46 2.56
N GLN A 28 -4.52 -16.07 1.86
CA GLN A 28 -3.20 -15.91 2.46
C GLN A 28 -3.00 -14.56 3.16
N ARG A 29 -3.89 -13.59 2.90
CA ARG A 29 -3.83 -12.24 3.46
C ARG A 29 -5.24 -11.69 3.68
N GLU A 30 -5.39 -10.89 4.71
CA GLU A 30 -6.58 -10.05 4.87
C GLU A 30 -6.43 -8.79 4.01
N LEU A 31 -7.40 -8.52 3.14
CA LEU A 31 -7.43 -7.31 2.32
C LEU A 31 -8.33 -6.27 2.97
N GLN A 32 -7.81 -5.05 3.13
CA GLN A 32 -8.54 -3.92 3.69
C GLN A 32 -8.33 -2.69 2.82
N TRP A 33 -9.42 -1.97 2.56
CA TRP A 33 -9.39 -0.67 1.87
C TRP A 33 -9.35 0.44 2.91
N PHE A 34 -8.44 1.38 2.72
CA PHE A 34 -8.19 2.48 3.66
C PHE A 34 -8.25 3.82 2.96
N SER A 35 -8.59 4.87 3.72
CA SER A 35 -8.17 6.21 3.32
C SER A 35 -6.64 6.35 3.38
N PRO A 36 -6.04 7.30 2.66
CA PRO A 36 -4.58 7.48 2.67
C PRO A 36 -3.98 7.72 4.07
N GLU A 37 -4.72 8.36 4.98
CA GLU A 37 -4.24 8.61 6.34
C GLU A 37 -4.28 7.34 7.19
N GLU A 38 -5.37 6.57 7.13
CA GLU A 38 -5.49 5.29 7.83
C GLU A 38 -4.42 4.29 7.35
N ALA A 39 -4.18 4.22 6.03
CA ALA A 39 -3.13 3.39 5.46
C ALA A 39 -1.74 3.77 6.01
N ALA A 40 -1.46 5.08 6.15
CA ALA A 40 -0.19 5.55 6.70
C ALA A 40 -0.05 5.24 8.20
N CYS A 41 -1.16 5.11 8.93
CA CYS A 41 -1.15 4.68 10.33
C CYS A 41 -0.96 3.16 10.46
N ALA A 42 -1.37 2.37 9.47
CA ALA A 42 -1.33 0.91 9.50
C ALA A 42 0.03 0.27 9.14
N VAL A 43 0.98 1.04 8.60
CA VAL A 43 2.33 0.55 8.27
C VAL A 43 3.35 0.99 9.31
N ASP A 44 4.53 0.36 9.37
CA ASP A 44 5.62 0.79 10.26
C ASP A 44 6.64 1.69 9.55
N GLU A 45 6.96 1.38 8.30
CA GLU A 45 8.06 1.99 7.55
C GLU A 45 7.84 3.50 7.30
N PRO A 46 8.66 4.40 7.88
CA PRO A 46 8.46 5.84 7.78
C PRO A 46 8.39 6.37 6.35
N GLU A 47 9.20 5.82 5.43
CA GLU A 47 9.21 6.25 4.04
C GLU A 47 7.90 5.91 3.33
N LEU A 48 7.33 4.72 3.60
CA LEU A 48 6.04 4.29 3.06
C LEU A 48 4.90 5.14 3.62
N LYS A 49 4.91 5.48 4.92
CA LYS A 49 3.92 6.40 5.51
C LYS A 49 3.87 7.73 4.76
N ARG A 50 5.04 8.27 4.42
CA ARG A 50 5.16 9.54 3.69
C ARG A 50 4.60 9.43 2.27
N LEU A 51 4.85 8.32 1.57
CA LEU A 51 4.29 8.06 0.25
C LEU A 51 2.75 8.00 0.31
N LEU A 52 2.19 7.24 1.25
CA LEU A 52 0.74 7.06 1.41
C LEU A 52 0.01 8.38 1.68
N ARG A 53 0.51 9.22 2.62
CA ARG A 53 -0.07 10.56 2.87
C ARG A 53 0.01 11.49 1.65
N GLY A 54 0.97 11.26 0.76
CA GLY A 54 1.19 12.07 -0.44
C GLY A 54 0.22 11.76 -1.59
N ILE A 55 -0.49 10.63 -1.56
CA ILE A 55 -1.27 10.11 -2.70
C ILE A 55 -2.26 11.15 -3.26
N ARG A 56 -3.00 11.86 -2.40
CA ARG A 56 -3.97 12.89 -2.82
C ARG A 56 -3.36 14.02 -3.67
N LYS A 57 -2.07 14.31 -3.50
CA LYS A 57 -1.37 15.33 -4.30
C LYS A 57 -1.04 14.83 -5.71
N LEU A 58 -0.81 13.52 -5.85
CA LEU A 58 -0.47 12.88 -7.14
C LEU A 58 -1.70 12.82 -8.06
N TYR A 59 -2.87 12.48 -7.52
CA TYR A 59 -4.12 12.46 -8.28
C TYR A 59 -4.61 13.83 -8.74
N LYS A 60 -4.16 14.94 -8.12
CA LYS A 60 -4.48 16.30 -8.60
C LYS A 60 -3.57 16.77 -9.74
N LYS A 61 -2.50 16.03 -10.02
CA LYS A 61 -1.48 16.38 -11.02
C LYS A 61 -1.61 15.54 -12.30
N ALA A 62 -2.30 14.40 -12.21
CA ALA A 62 -2.75 13.60 -13.35
C ALA A 62 -4.11 14.11 -13.85
#